data_AF-A0A0F6MP90-F1
#
_entry.id   AF-A0A0F6MP90-F1
#
_cell.length_a   1.000
_cell.length_b   1.000
_cell.length_c   1.000
_cell.angle_alpha   90.00
_cell.angle_beta   90.00
_cell.angle_gamma   90.00
#
_symmetry.space_group_name_H-M   'P 1'
#
loop_
_entity.id
_entity.type
_entity.pdbx_description
1 polymer ?
#
loop_
_entity_poly.entity_id
_entity_poly.type
_entity_poly.pdbx_seq_one_letter_code
_entity_poly.pdbx_strand_id
1 'polypeptide(L)'
;MKRFIPAFFYCFFIYTALFSDNESIKAYISEMSIEDKAAQVLMMSIEGKKTFPPYLSSYFDSYTPGAFVLFGYNFSDTPEACASYIKSVKQSIQNLSKSKTFVPPFFASDFEGGRVYRIRKIGSPLPSPREVAETLTEEGALALYTHTAEQIHLLGIHLNLAPIVEKERSKDAGFLDDRIFSNDEDVLVKYADAFISGMKKGGLLSTVKHFPGNAEADPHLSKSIIDVDENIFYKDFISPFRRVLYGTDEVVLISHAEVSFIDKKPFCFSKKGIEKFLRTELKFSGLIITDDMAMKALKTDGRTTADNVLLALDAGCDMVMCSEPKFKELVEAISKKMKNESDFLKRIDDAVFNILKTKIKMGIIDESLKPIEKYKFNKEKFYKAKKAAEDILKKSNEPK
;
A
#
# COMPACT_ATOMS: atom_id res chain seq x y z
N MET A 1 -46.04 28.13 10.95
CA MET A 1 -44.60 28.42 11.02
C MET A 1 -43.80 27.15 10.73
N LYS A 2 -43.41 26.92 9.47
CA LYS A 2 -42.42 25.89 9.11
C LYS A 2 -41.14 26.64 8.73
N ARG A 3 -40.10 26.55 9.56
CA ARG A 3 -38.80 27.16 9.32
C ARG A 3 -38.09 26.37 8.21
N PHE A 4 -37.93 27.00 7.05
CA PHE A 4 -36.93 26.62 6.07
C PHE A 4 -35.55 26.97 6.64
N ILE A 5 -34.69 25.96 6.84
CA ILE A 5 -33.26 26.16 7.07
C ILE A 5 -32.60 26.12 5.68
N PRO A 6 -31.87 27.15 5.25
CA PRO A 6 -31.25 27.17 3.93
C PRO A 6 -30.04 26.24 3.89
N ALA A 7 -29.92 25.46 2.81
CA ALA A 7 -28.82 24.53 2.52
C ALA A 7 -27.42 25.19 2.40
N PHE A 8 -27.31 26.51 2.59
CA PHE A 8 -26.07 27.26 2.43
C PHE A 8 -25.07 27.07 3.59
N PHE A 9 -25.53 26.68 4.78
CA PHE A 9 -24.65 26.46 5.93
C PHE A 9 -23.89 25.12 5.90
N TYR A 10 -24.37 24.12 5.14
CA TYR A 10 -23.74 22.80 5.09
C TYR A 10 -22.50 22.78 4.18
N CYS A 11 -22.51 23.54 3.08
CA CYS A 11 -21.35 23.65 2.21
C CYS A 11 -20.20 24.45 2.84
N PHE A 12 -20.49 25.46 3.67
CA PHE A 12 -19.45 26.25 4.32
C PHE A 12 -18.71 25.45 5.42
N PHE A 13 -19.42 24.62 6.19
CA PHE A 13 -18.83 23.81 7.26
C PHE A 13 -17.91 22.69 6.74
N ILE A 14 -18.29 22.03 5.63
CA ILE A 14 -17.45 21.00 4.98
C ILE A 14 -16.18 21.64 4.38
N TYR A 15 -16.31 22.85 3.83
CA TYR A 15 -15.16 23.57 3.26
C TYR A 15 -14.21 24.08 4.36
N THR A 16 -14.71 24.61 5.48
CA THR A 16 -13.84 25.06 6.58
C THR A 16 -13.13 23.90 7.30
N ALA A 17 -13.77 22.73 7.43
CA ALA A 17 -13.14 21.56 8.04
C ALA A 17 -12.00 21.00 7.16
N LEU A 18 -12.25 20.77 5.86
CA LEU A 18 -11.22 20.26 4.95
C LEU A 18 -10.01 21.20 4.80
N PHE A 19 -10.19 22.51 4.96
CA PHE A 19 -9.09 23.48 4.98
C PHE A 19 -8.37 23.55 6.34
N SER A 20 -9.07 23.41 7.47
CA SER A 20 -8.41 23.36 8.79
C SER A 20 -7.56 22.11 8.98
N ASP A 21 -8.01 20.98 8.43
CA ASP A 21 -7.37 19.68 8.65
C ASP A 21 -6.03 19.55 7.94
N ASN A 22 -5.89 20.18 6.77
CA ASN A 22 -4.62 20.18 6.04
C ASN A 22 -3.58 21.07 6.72
N GLU A 23 -4.00 22.18 7.35
CA GLU A 23 -3.08 23.09 8.04
C GLU A 23 -2.59 22.51 9.37
N SER A 24 -3.42 21.75 10.10
CA SER A 24 -2.99 21.04 11.31
C SER A 24 -1.93 19.97 11.01
N ILE A 25 -2.09 19.21 9.92
CA ILE A 25 -1.09 18.23 9.46
C ILE A 25 0.23 18.93 9.11
N LYS A 26 0.18 20.04 8.36
CA LYS A 26 1.39 20.79 7.99
C LYS A 26 2.11 21.38 9.22
N ALA A 27 1.35 21.95 10.16
CA ALA A 27 1.91 22.47 11.40
C ALA A 27 2.59 21.37 12.24
N TYR A 28 1.98 20.18 12.29
CA TYR A 28 2.61 19.03 12.94
C TYR A 28 3.90 18.60 12.23
N ILE A 29 3.90 18.54 10.90
CA ILE A 29 5.09 18.20 10.11
C ILE A 29 6.21 19.22 10.34
N SER A 30 5.91 20.52 10.48
CA SER A 30 6.94 21.52 10.79
C SER A 30 7.61 21.31 12.15
N GLU A 31 6.95 20.64 13.10
CA GLU A 31 7.48 20.33 14.42
C GLU A 31 8.18 18.96 14.49
N MET A 32 8.06 18.13 13.46
CA MET A 32 8.75 16.83 13.39
C MET A 32 10.26 17.03 13.22
N SER A 33 11.04 16.19 13.89
CA SER A 33 12.48 16.09 13.63
C SER A 33 12.74 15.60 12.20
N ILE A 34 13.91 15.93 11.65
CA ILE A 34 14.34 15.45 10.33
C ILE A 34 14.37 13.92 10.32
N GLU A 35 14.84 13.31 11.40
CA GLU A 35 14.96 11.87 11.52
C GLU A 35 13.58 11.18 11.62
N ASP A 36 12.61 11.79 12.31
CA ASP A 36 11.21 11.28 12.33
C ASP A 36 10.58 11.36 10.93
N LYS A 37 10.80 12.46 10.19
CA LYS A 37 10.33 12.58 8.79
C LYS A 37 10.95 11.52 7.90
N ALA A 38 12.27 11.32 8.02
CA ALA A 38 13.02 10.29 7.28
C ALA A 38 12.51 8.88 7.58
N ALA A 39 12.20 8.58 8.84
CA ALA A 39 11.65 7.29 9.23
C ALA A 39 10.22 7.08 8.71
N GLN A 40 9.37 8.12 8.72
CA GLN A 40 7.99 8.00 8.27
C GLN A 40 7.83 7.68 6.78
N VAL A 41 8.79 8.02 5.93
CA VAL A 41 8.75 7.67 4.49
C VAL A 41 9.26 6.25 4.19
N LEU A 42 9.55 5.43 5.21
CA LEU A 42 10.03 4.07 5.04
C LEU A 42 8.96 3.02 5.41
N MET A 43 8.82 2.01 4.55
CA MET A 43 8.14 0.75 4.83
C MET A 43 9.19 -0.35 4.99
N MET A 44 9.39 -0.83 6.21
CA MET A 44 10.44 -1.82 6.52
C MET A 44 9.88 -3.22 6.65
N SER A 45 10.65 -4.25 6.27
CA SER A 45 10.37 -5.61 6.75
C SER A 45 10.61 -5.69 8.25
N ILE A 46 9.95 -6.65 8.89
CA ILE A 46 10.20 -6.96 10.30
C ILE A 46 10.22 -8.47 10.53
N GLU A 47 11.18 -8.92 11.34
CA GLU A 47 11.32 -10.32 11.71
C GLU A 47 10.45 -10.71 12.91
N GLY A 48 10.17 -12.01 13.03
CA GLY A 48 9.42 -12.59 14.14
C GLY A 48 8.02 -13.05 13.75
N LYS A 49 7.44 -13.90 14.61
CA LYS A 49 6.14 -14.57 14.39
C LYS A 49 5.24 -14.59 15.62
N LYS A 50 5.81 -14.40 16.82
CA LYS A 50 5.11 -14.53 18.12
C LYS A 50 5.07 -13.21 18.89
N THR A 51 6.23 -12.61 19.10
CA THR A 51 6.42 -11.33 19.79
C THR A 51 7.47 -10.51 19.07
N PHE A 52 7.49 -9.20 19.31
CA PHE A 52 8.57 -8.31 18.88
C PHE A 52 9.93 -8.86 19.37
N PRO A 53 10.88 -9.16 18.47
CA PRO A 53 12.20 -9.63 18.85
C PRO A 53 13.00 -8.52 19.58
N PRO A 54 13.48 -8.74 20.82
CA PRO A 54 14.12 -7.68 21.61
C PRO A 54 15.34 -7.03 20.96
N TYR A 55 16.13 -7.78 20.17
CA TYR A 55 17.31 -7.25 19.46
C TYR A 55 16.96 -6.19 18.41
N LEU A 56 15.71 -6.14 17.92
CA LEU A 56 15.28 -5.10 16.99
C LEU A 56 15.12 -3.74 17.65
N SER A 57 15.16 -3.65 18.99
CA SER A 57 15.05 -2.38 19.71
C SER A 57 16.18 -1.42 19.35
N SER A 58 17.42 -1.90 19.27
CA SER A 58 18.58 -1.11 18.86
C SER A 58 18.59 -0.81 17.36
N TYR A 59 17.99 -1.68 16.56
CA TYR A 59 17.90 -1.49 15.11
C TYR A 59 17.01 -0.30 14.73
N PHE A 60 15.89 -0.11 15.43
CA PHE A 60 15.00 1.04 15.19
C PHE A 60 15.43 2.32 15.92
N ASP A 61 16.34 2.22 16.90
CA ASP A 61 17.03 3.36 17.54
C ASP A 61 16.13 4.54 17.92
N SER A 62 14.98 4.24 18.56
CA SER A 62 13.93 5.20 18.95
C SER A 62 13.13 5.88 17.82
N TYR A 63 13.38 5.56 16.56
CA TYR A 63 12.57 6.05 15.43
C TYR A 63 11.49 5.05 15.03
N THR A 64 10.38 5.56 14.50
CA THR A 64 9.25 4.75 14.05
C THR A 64 9.14 4.79 12.53
N PRO A 65 9.28 3.65 11.82
CA PRO A 65 9.03 3.63 10.39
C PRO A 65 7.57 3.98 10.07
N GLY A 66 7.32 4.51 8.88
CA GLY A 66 5.96 4.81 8.42
C GLY A 66 5.06 3.60 8.34
N ALA A 67 5.66 2.45 7.99
CA ALA A 67 4.97 1.18 7.83
C ALA A 67 5.89 -0.03 8.07
N PHE A 68 5.25 -1.17 8.36
CA PHE A 68 5.88 -2.48 8.29
C PHE A 68 5.25 -3.32 7.19
N VAL A 69 6.08 -3.99 6.37
CA VAL A 69 5.63 -5.06 5.47
C VAL A 69 5.83 -6.42 6.14
N LEU A 70 4.79 -7.24 6.11
CA LEU A 70 4.76 -8.59 6.69
C LEU A 70 4.82 -9.63 5.57
N PHE A 71 5.66 -10.63 5.74
CA PHE A 71 5.81 -11.78 4.86
C PHE A 71 5.23 -13.04 5.48
N GLY A 72 5.20 -14.15 4.72
CA GLY A 72 4.63 -15.42 5.16
C GLY A 72 5.18 -15.94 6.50
N TYR A 73 6.45 -15.66 6.83
CA TYR A 73 7.05 -16.07 8.09
C TYR A 73 6.54 -15.30 9.32
N ASN A 74 5.87 -14.15 9.13
CA ASN A 74 5.29 -13.37 10.21
C ASN A 74 3.95 -13.92 10.70
N PHE A 75 3.28 -14.76 9.91
CA PHE A 75 1.95 -15.27 10.22
C PHE A 75 2.01 -16.57 11.03
N SER A 76 1.53 -16.48 12.26
CA SER A 76 1.27 -17.58 13.21
C SER A 76 0.20 -18.58 12.76
N ASP A 77 0.14 -19.71 13.45
CA ASP A 77 -0.75 -20.82 13.11
C ASP A 77 -2.19 -20.59 13.62
N THR A 78 -2.43 -19.52 14.38
CA THR A 78 -3.76 -19.05 14.80
C THR A 78 -3.91 -17.55 14.57
N PRO A 79 -5.14 -17.04 14.33
CA PRO A 79 -5.37 -15.62 14.15
C PRO A 79 -5.09 -14.80 15.42
N GLU A 80 -5.32 -15.35 16.61
CA GLU A 80 -4.99 -14.72 17.89
C GLU A 80 -3.49 -14.46 18.02
N ALA A 81 -2.66 -15.45 17.67
CA ALA A 81 -1.21 -15.33 17.76
C ALA A 81 -0.65 -14.34 16.72
N CYS A 82 -1.24 -14.29 15.51
CA CYS A 82 -0.90 -13.28 14.50
C CYS A 82 -1.20 -11.86 15.01
N ALA A 83 -2.41 -11.64 15.50
CA ALA A 83 -2.82 -10.34 16.04
C ALA A 83 -1.98 -9.93 17.27
N SER A 84 -1.61 -10.90 18.12
CA SER A 84 -0.72 -10.67 19.25
C SER A 84 0.69 -10.24 18.82
N TYR A 85 1.24 -10.86 17.77
CA TYR A 85 2.54 -10.47 17.23
C TYR A 85 2.51 -9.03 16.71
N ILE A 86 1.54 -8.69 15.84
CA ILE A 86 1.38 -7.33 15.30
C ILE A 86 1.19 -6.30 16.42
N LYS A 87 0.34 -6.61 17.41
CA LYS A 87 0.16 -5.77 18.60
C LYS A 87 1.47 -5.57 19.37
N SER A 88 2.25 -6.63 19.56
CA SER A 88 3.53 -6.55 20.27
C SER A 88 4.54 -5.67 19.53
N VAL A 89 4.58 -5.73 18.20
CA VAL A 89 5.42 -4.84 17.38
C VAL A 89 5.01 -3.38 17.60
N LYS A 90 3.72 -3.07 17.48
CA LYS A 90 3.21 -1.71 17.69
C LYS A 90 3.57 -1.18 19.08
N GLN A 91 3.34 -1.98 20.13
CA GLN A 91 3.64 -1.57 21.51
C GLN A 91 5.14 -1.38 21.75
N SER A 92 5.97 -2.28 21.24
CA SER A 92 7.43 -2.17 21.40
C SER A 92 7.97 -0.93 20.70
N ILE A 93 7.54 -0.65 19.47
CA ILE A 93 7.96 0.56 18.74
C ILE A 93 7.45 1.83 19.43
N GLN A 94 6.21 1.84 19.93
CA GLN A 94 5.68 2.94 20.74
C GLN A 94 6.52 3.20 22.00
N ASN A 95 6.93 2.15 22.70
CA ASN A 95 7.76 2.27 23.91
C ASN A 95 9.19 2.73 23.61
N LEU A 96 9.71 2.41 22.42
CA LEU A 96 11.03 2.86 21.97
C LEU A 96 11.02 4.31 21.47
N SER A 97 9.89 4.76 20.93
CA SER A 97 9.72 6.08 20.35
C SER A 97 9.99 7.18 21.36
N LYS A 98 10.94 8.07 21.03
CA LYS A 98 11.19 9.30 21.80
C LYS A 98 10.50 10.52 21.18
N SER A 99 9.81 10.35 20.06
CA SER A 99 9.10 11.44 19.41
C SER A 99 8.03 12.01 20.34
N LYS A 100 7.84 13.34 20.33
CA LYS A 100 6.85 14.04 21.16
C LYS A 100 5.43 13.54 20.91
N THR A 101 5.17 13.00 19.71
CA THR A 101 3.90 12.40 19.35
C THR A 101 4.18 11.16 18.54
N PHE A 102 3.87 10.00 19.11
CA PHE A 102 4.02 8.72 18.44
C PHE A 102 3.04 8.63 17.25
N VAL A 103 3.55 8.48 16.03
CA VAL A 103 2.75 8.16 14.85
C VAL A 103 2.82 6.64 14.62
N PRO A 104 1.73 5.89 14.81
CA PRO A 104 1.76 4.44 14.63
C PRO A 104 2.10 4.06 13.18
N PRO A 105 2.86 2.97 12.96
CA PRO A 105 3.15 2.47 11.62
C PRO A 105 1.89 1.86 10.98
N PHE A 106 1.81 1.91 9.65
CA PHE A 106 0.95 0.97 8.93
C PHE A 106 1.49 -0.46 9.08
N PHE A 107 0.62 -1.44 8.81
CA PHE A 107 1.01 -2.84 8.63
C PHE A 107 0.45 -3.26 7.29
N ALA A 108 1.29 -3.80 6.43
CA ALA A 108 1.00 -4.14 5.05
C ALA A 108 1.40 -5.58 4.74
N SER A 109 0.71 -6.24 3.80
CA SER A 109 1.11 -7.54 3.25
C SER A 109 0.36 -7.82 1.95
N ASP A 110 0.82 -8.81 1.17
CA ASP A 110 0.15 -9.23 -0.07
C ASP A 110 -0.97 -10.24 0.19
N PHE A 111 -2.22 -9.85 -0.09
CA PHE A 111 -3.37 -10.73 -0.13
C PHE A 111 -4.08 -10.60 -1.48
N GLU A 112 -3.44 -11.10 -2.53
CA GLU A 112 -4.00 -11.15 -3.89
C GLU A 112 -5.03 -12.27 -4.02
N GLY A 113 -4.75 -13.44 -3.41
CA GLY A 113 -5.48 -14.68 -3.63
C GLY A 113 -4.60 -15.77 -4.24
N GLY A 114 -5.13 -16.98 -4.32
CA GLY A 114 -4.42 -18.14 -4.86
C GLY A 114 -3.05 -18.35 -4.20
N ARG A 115 -1.99 -18.26 -5.00
CA ARG A 115 -0.60 -18.49 -4.57
C ARG A 115 -0.06 -17.36 -3.66
N VAL A 116 -0.61 -16.15 -3.76
CA VAL A 116 -0.17 -14.96 -3.00
C VAL A 116 -1.22 -14.59 -1.97
N TYR A 117 -1.31 -15.43 -0.92
CA TYR A 117 -2.24 -15.24 0.18
C TYR A 117 -1.60 -15.64 1.52
N ARG A 118 -1.11 -14.66 2.28
CA ARG A 118 -0.24 -14.94 3.45
C ARG A 118 -0.96 -15.57 4.64
N ILE A 119 -2.28 -15.38 4.77
CA ILE A 119 -3.07 -15.94 5.87
C ILE A 119 -3.80 -17.24 5.51
N ARG A 120 -3.45 -17.91 4.39
CA ARG A 120 -4.15 -19.11 3.88
C ARG A 120 -4.36 -20.24 4.90
N LYS A 121 -3.50 -20.34 5.91
CA LYS A 121 -3.59 -21.38 6.96
C LYS A 121 -4.63 -21.08 8.03
N ILE A 122 -5.00 -19.81 8.20
CA ILE A 122 -5.85 -19.34 9.31
C ILE A 122 -7.15 -18.69 8.82
N GLY A 123 -7.13 -18.00 7.68
CA GLY A 123 -8.30 -17.36 7.06
C GLY A 123 -9.17 -18.32 6.25
N SER A 124 -10.23 -17.79 5.66
CA SER A 124 -11.01 -18.47 4.61
C SER A 124 -10.15 -18.70 3.37
N PRO A 125 -10.43 -19.73 2.55
CA PRO A 125 -9.84 -19.82 1.22
C PRO A 125 -10.08 -18.52 0.43
N LEU A 126 -9.11 -18.16 -0.40
CA LEU A 126 -9.21 -17.05 -1.34
C LEU A 126 -8.68 -17.57 -2.68
N PRO A 127 -9.57 -17.86 -3.65
CA PRO A 127 -9.16 -18.26 -4.99
C PRO A 127 -8.23 -17.25 -5.65
N SER A 128 -7.59 -17.64 -6.76
CA SER A 128 -6.79 -16.69 -7.53
C SER A 128 -7.71 -15.59 -8.12
N PRO A 129 -7.21 -14.36 -8.37
CA PRO A 129 -7.98 -13.32 -9.04
C PRO A 129 -8.69 -13.79 -10.32
N ARG A 130 -8.01 -14.60 -11.16
CA ARG A 130 -8.61 -15.18 -12.36
C ARG A 130 -9.77 -16.12 -12.03
N GLU A 131 -9.58 -17.03 -11.09
CA GLU A 131 -10.63 -17.97 -10.66
C GLU A 131 -11.83 -17.23 -10.07
N VAL A 132 -11.62 -16.16 -9.31
CA VAL A 132 -12.71 -15.30 -8.82
C VAL A 132 -13.51 -14.69 -9.99
N ALA A 133 -12.83 -14.15 -11.00
CA ALA A 133 -13.49 -13.55 -12.16
C ALA A 133 -14.26 -14.58 -13.00
N GLU A 134 -13.78 -15.82 -13.07
CA GLU A 134 -14.40 -16.89 -13.85
C GLU A 134 -15.57 -17.57 -13.13
N THR A 135 -15.54 -17.64 -11.79
CA THR A 135 -16.48 -18.46 -11.01
C THR A 135 -17.50 -17.67 -10.21
N LEU A 136 -17.24 -16.40 -9.89
CA LEU A 136 -18.14 -15.56 -9.09
C LEU A 136 -18.76 -14.44 -9.91
N THR A 137 -19.99 -14.06 -9.56
CA THR A 137 -20.53 -12.77 -10.01
C THR A 137 -19.78 -11.62 -9.35
N GLU A 138 -19.93 -10.40 -9.87
CA GLU A 138 -19.32 -9.20 -9.27
C GLU A 138 -19.75 -9.01 -7.82
N GLU A 139 -21.03 -9.22 -7.51
CA GLU A 139 -21.57 -9.12 -6.16
C GLU A 139 -21.01 -10.21 -5.25
N GLY A 140 -20.82 -11.42 -5.79
CA GLY A 140 -20.17 -12.52 -5.08
C GLY A 140 -18.71 -12.22 -4.75
N ALA A 141 -17.95 -11.69 -5.73
CA ALA A 141 -16.56 -11.27 -5.55
C ALA A 141 -16.44 -10.14 -4.51
N LEU A 142 -17.27 -9.09 -4.62
CA LEU A 142 -17.34 -8.00 -3.66
C LEU A 142 -17.59 -8.50 -2.23
N ALA A 143 -18.55 -9.41 -2.05
CA ALA A 143 -18.87 -9.99 -0.75
C ALA A 143 -17.74 -10.86 -0.21
N LEU A 144 -17.12 -11.69 -1.06
CA LEU A 144 -15.95 -12.50 -0.71
C LEU A 144 -14.81 -11.59 -0.21
N TYR A 145 -14.43 -10.59 -1.00
CA TYR A 145 -13.36 -9.66 -0.64
C TYR A 145 -13.67 -8.86 0.62
N THR A 146 -14.94 -8.49 0.85
CA THR A 146 -15.36 -7.84 2.10
C THR A 146 -15.05 -8.71 3.31
N HIS A 147 -15.48 -9.97 3.30
CA HIS A 147 -15.27 -10.88 4.44
C HIS A 147 -13.81 -11.32 4.60
N THR A 148 -13.06 -11.43 3.50
CA THR A 148 -11.61 -11.62 3.55
C THR A 148 -10.91 -10.41 4.20
N ALA A 149 -11.30 -9.19 3.82
CA ALA A 149 -10.75 -7.97 4.38
C ALA A 149 -11.07 -7.79 5.86
N GLU A 150 -12.29 -8.14 6.30
CA GLU A 150 -12.65 -8.16 7.73
C GLU A 150 -11.71 -9.07 8.53
N GLN A 151 -11.39 -10.26 8.01
CA GLN A 151 -10.45 -11.18 8.66
C GLN A 151 -9.05 -10.56 8.77
N ILE A 152 -8.53 -9.98 7.69
CA ILE A 152 -7.20 -9.37 7.64
C ILE A 152 -7.12 -8.13 8.53
N HIS A 153 -8.10 -7.24 8.46
CA HIS A 153 -8.21 -6.04 9.31
C HIS A 153 -8.26 -6.43 10.78
N LEU A 154 -9.00 -7.48 11.12
CA LEU A 154 -9.05 -8.03 12.48
C LEU A 154 -7.71 -8.58 12.96
N LEU A 155 -6.68 -8.78 12.12
CA LEU A 155 -5.30 -9.09 12.55
C LEU A 155 -4.45 -7.85 12.86
N GLY A 156 -4.95 -6.65 12.57
CA GLY A 156 -4.25 -5.38 12.79
C GLY A 156 -3.50 -4.88 11.55
N ILE A 157 -3.87 -5.38 10.38
CA ILE A 157 -3.31 -4.98 9.09
C ILE A 157 -4.17 -3.86 8.50
N HIS A 158 -3.52 -2.91 7.83
CA HIS A 158 -4.14 -1.70 7.29
C HIS A 158 -4.13 -1.67 5.77
N LEU A 159 -3.02 -2.09 5.16
CA LEU A 159 -2.80 -2.03 3.72
C LEU A 159 -2.75 -3.43 3.14
N ASN A 160 -3.58 -3.70 2.12
CA ASN A 160 -3.40 -4.86 1.27
C ASN A 160 -2.58 -4.43 0.03
N LEU A 161 -1.44 -5.09 -0.20
CA LEU A 161 -0.60 -4.85 -1.37
C LEU A 161 -1.20 -5.52 -2.61
N ALA A 162 -2.42 -5.17 -2.96
CA ALA A 162 -3.24 -5.72 -4.05
C ALA A 162 -4.41 -4.77 -4.34
N PRO A 163 -5.03 -4.79 -5.54
CA PRO A 163 -4.91 -5.81 -6.59
C PRO A 163 -3.87 -5.49 -7.67
N ILE A 164 -3.55 -6.50 -8.48
CA ILE A 164 -2.84 -6.31 -9.75
C ILE A 164 -3.86 -5.89 -10.82
N VAL A 165 -3.58 -4.79 -11.53
CA VAL A 165 -4.44 -4.26 -12.62
C VAL A 165 -3.71 -4.22 -13.96
N GLU A 166 -2.76 -5.13 -14.14
CA GLU A 166 -2.00 -5.31 -15.37
C GLU A 166 -2.68 -6.33 -16.29
N LYS A 167 -2.47 -6.17 -17.61
CA LYS A 167 -2.81 -7.19 -18.60
C LYS A 167 -1.60 -8.07 -18.88
N GLU A 168 -1.82 -9.37 -19.03
CA GLU A 168 -0.76 -10.29 -19.47
C GLU A 168 -0.64 -10.21 -21.01
N ARG A 169 0.57 -9.89 -21.47
CA ARG A 169 0.85 -9.60 -22.88
C ARG A 169 1.47 -10.78 -23.64
N SER A 170 2.16 -11.66 -22.92
CA SER A 170 2.72 -12.91 -23.44
C SER A 170 2.31 -14.07 -22.54
N LYS A 171 1.81 -15.15 -23.17
CA LYS A 171 1.38 -16.38 -22.47
C LYS A 171 2.55 -17.13 -21.84
N ASP A 172 3.78 -16.86 -22.28
CA ASP A 172 4.98 -17.60 -21.86
C ASP A 172 5.66 -16.98 -20.62
N ALA A 173 5.21 -15.80 -20.17
CA ALA A 173 5.84 -15.06 -19.07
C ALA A 173 5.56 -15.67 -17.69
N GLY A 174 4.36 -16.23 -17.46
CA GLY A 174 3.96 -16.97 -16.24
C GLY A 174 3.96 -16.20 -14.91
N PHE A 175 4.51 -14.97 -14.88
CA PHE A 175 4.63 -14.15 -13.68
C PHE A 175 3.29 -13.59 -13.19
N LEU A 176 2.41 -13.20 -14.13
CA LEU A 176 1.07 -12.69 -13.84
C LEU A 176 0.05 -13.84 -13.80
N ASP A 177 -0.12 -14.59 -14.88
CA ASP A 177 -0.90 -15.85 -14.94
C ASP A 177 -2.27 -15.75 -14.21
N ASP A 178 -2.45 -16.48 -13.12
CA ASP A 178 -3.68 -16.54 -12.32
C ASP A 178 -3.85 -15.36 -11.34
N ARG A 179 -2.82 -14.51 -11.20
CA ARG A 179 -2.80 -13.34 -10.30
C ARG A 179 -3.49 -12.11 -10.87
N ILE A 180 -3.88 -12.14 -12.15
CA ILE A 180 -4.70 -11.10 -12.78
C ILE A 180 -6.13 -11.60 -12.98
N PHE A 181 -7.10 -10.68 -12.95
CA PHE A 181 -8.51 -11.04 -13.13
C PHE A 181 -8.83 -11.52 -14.55
N SER A 182 -8.30 -10.85 -15.56
CA SER A 182 -8.54 -11.17 -16.97
C SER A 182 -7.56 -10.42 -17.87
N ASN A 183 -7.40 -10.90 -19.10
CA ASN A 183 -6.77 -10.13 -20.19
C ASN A 183 -7.76 -9.22 -20.92
N ASP A 184 -9.05 -9.44 -20.72
CA ASP A 184 -10.10 -8.50 -21.11
C ASP A 184 -10.13 -7.33 -20.12
N GLU A 185 -9.95 -6.11 -20.62
CA GLU A 185 -9.84 -4.91 -19.77
C GLU A 185 -11.13 -4.59 -19.03
N ASP A 186 -12.30 -4.86 -19.62
CA ASP A 186 -13.59 -4.59 -18.97
C ASP A 186 -13.82 -5.54 -17.81
N VAL A 187 -13.50 -6.83 -18.00
CA VAL A 187 -13.54 -7.83 -16.92
C VAL A 187 -12.50 -7.48 -15.84
N LEU A 188 -11.27 -7.15 -16.22
CA LEU A 188 -10.22 -6.79 -15.28
C LEU A 188 -10.62 -5.61 -14.39
N VAL A 189 -11.08 -4.50 -14.99
CA VAL A 189 -11.51 -3.31 -14.25
C VAL A 189 -12.68 -3.64 -13.33
N LYS A 190 -13.69 -4.35 -13.84
CA LYS A 190 -14.88 -4.71 -13.07
C LYS A 190 -14.56 -5.49 -11.79
N TYR A 191 -13.70 -6.50 -11.88
CA TYR A 191 -13.33 -7.30 -10.70
C TYR A 191 -12.27 -6.63 -9.81
N ALA A 192 -11.42 -5.76 -10.38
CA ALA A 192 -10.55 -4.90 -9.58
C ALA A 192 -11.36 -3.90 -8.74
N ASP A 193 -12.43 -3.32 -9.29
CA ASP A 193 -13.34 -2.42 -8.56
C ASP A 193 -14.09 -3.17 -7.45
N ALA A 194 -14.56 -4.40 -7.71
CA ALA A 194 -15.16 -5.27 -6.70
C ALA A 194 -14.16 -5.61 -5.58
N PHE A 195 -12.90 -5.88 -5.92
CA PHE A 195 -11.82 -6.11 -4.97
C PHE A 195 -11.60 -4.88 -4.08
N ILE A 196 -11.34 -3.71 -4.67
CA ILE A 196 -11.06 -2.47 -3.95
C ILE A 196 -12.23 -2.10 -3.04
N SER A 197 -13.45 -2.18 -3.57
CA SER A 197 -14.67 -1.89 -2.82
C SER A 197 -14.87 -2.86 -1.66
N GLY A 198 -14.56 -4.15 -1.86
CA GLY A 198 -14.64 -5.17 -0.81
C GLY A 198 -13.61 -4.94 0.28
N MET A 199 -12.35 -4.71 -0.11
CA MET A 199 -11.25 -4.38 0.82
C MET A 199 -11.59 -3.18 1.68
N LYS A 200 -12.08 -2.10 1.06
CA LYS A 200 -12.53 -0.89 1.74
C LYS A 200 -13.67 -1.15 2.72
N LYS A 201 -14.68 -1.92 2.33
CA LYS A 201 -15.81 -2.29 3.22
C LYS A 201 -15.35 -3.12 4.43
N GLY A 202 -14.36 -3.98 4.25
CA GLY A 202 -13.78 -4.77 5.35
C GLY A 202 -12.74 -4.03 6.20
N GLY A 203 -12.46 -2.75 5.91
CA GLY A 203 -11.58 -1.90 6.72
C GLY A 203 -10.11 -1.88 6.28
N LEU A 204 -9.81 -2.23 5.03
CA LEU A 204 -8.47 -2.14 4.44
C LEU A 204 -8.41 -1.10 3.34
N LEU A 205 -7.21 -0.55 3.13
CA LEU A 205 -6.88 0.20 1.93
C LEU A 205 -6.20 -0.74 0.92
N SER A 206 -6.58 -0.62 -0.35
CA SER A 206 -5.95 -1.36 -1.44
C SER A 206 -4.74 -0.62 -1.98
N THR A 207 -3.82 -1.40 -2.56
CA THR A 207 -2.64 -0.89 -3.25
C THR A 207 -2.64 -1.41 -4.67
N VAL A 208 -3.06 -0.56 -5.60
CA VAL A 208 -3.14 -0.88 -7.02
C VAL A 208 -1.73 -0.99 -7.60
N LYS A 209 -1.42 -2.13 -8.22
CA LYS A 209 -0.04 -2.45 -8.63
C LYS A 209 0.05 -3.21 -9.97
N HIS A 210 1.22 -3.26 -10.60
CA HIS A 210 2.41 -2.43 -10.34
C HIS A 210 2.41 -1.32 -11.40
N PHE A 211 2.22 -0.05 -11.02
CA PHE A 211 2.10 1.04 -12.00
C PHE A 211 3.47 1.39 -12.62
N PRO A 212 3.58 1.65 -13.93
CA PRO A 212 2.53 1.60 -14.96
C PRO A 212 2.28 0.20 -15.54
N GLY A 213 3.08 -0.77 -15.14
CA GLY A 213 3.05 -2.17 -15.51
C GLY A 213 4.47 -2.74 -15.41
N ASN A 214 4.61 -4.04 -15.59
CA ASN A 214 5.91 -4.70 -15.75
C ASN A 214 6.14 -5.14 -17.21
N ALA A 215 7.39 -5.32 -17.63
CA ALA A 215 7.65 -6.09 -18.83
C ALA A 215 7.42 -7.59 -18.58
N GLU A 216 7.53 -8.40 -19.63
CA GLU A 216 7.29 -9.84 -19.54
C GLU A 216 8.30 -10.57 -18.65
N ALA A 217 9.51 -10.03 -18.51
CA ALA A 217 10.54 -10.55 -17.61
C ALA A 217 10.23 -10.24 -16.14
N ASP A 218 10.33 -11.25 -15.29
CA ASP A 218 10.16 -11.11 -13.84
C ASP A 218 11.19 -10.12 -13.26
N PRO A 219 10.75 -8.98 -12.69
CA PRO A 219 11.65 -7.99 -12.11
C PRO A 219 12.42 -8.51 -10.87
N HIS A 220 12.04 -9.65 -10.28
CA HIS A 220 12.81 -10.30 -9.23
C HIS A 220 14.10 -10.95 -9.75
N LEU A 221 14.17 -11.24 -11.06
CA LEU A 221 15.26 -11.99 -11.68
C LEU A 221 16.19 -11.11 -12.52
N SER A 222 15.66 -10.11 -13.22
CA SER A 222 16.44 -9.26 -14.13
C SER A 222 15.80 -7.90 -14.39
N LYS A 223 16.52 -7.02 -15.12
CA LYS A 223 16.00 -5.71 -15.54
C LYS A 223 14.76 -5.89 -16.43
N SER A 224 13.67 -5.22 -16.06
CA SER A 224 12.40 -5.23 -16.80
C SER A 224 12.31 -3.96 -17.65
N ILE A 225 12.18 -4.07 -18.97
CA ILE A 225 12.11 -2.93 -19.91
C ILE A 225 10.84 -3.03 -20.74
N ILE A 226 10.00 -2.01 -20.66
CA ILE A 226 8.81 -1.81 -21.48
C ILE A 226 9.24 -1.00 -22.70
N ASP A 227 9.42 -1.71 -23.82
CA ASP A 227 9.86 -1.16 -25.09
C ASP A 227 8.74 -1.24 -26.13
N VAL A 228 7.77 -0.33 -26.00
CA VAL A 228 6.63 -0.23 -26.91
C VAL A 228 6.40 1.24 -27.30
N ASP A 229 5.73 1.45 -28.43
CA ASP A 229 5.30 2.78 -28.85
C ASP A 229 4.37 3.43 -27.80
N GLU A 230 4.44 4.76 -27.69
CA GLU A 230 3.68 5.52 -26.69
C GLU A 230 2.16 5.24 -26.78
N ASN A 231 1.59 5.10 -27.97
CA ASN A 231 0.18 4.76 -28.15
C ASN A 231 -0.20 3.39 -27.57
N ILE A 232 0.68 2.39 -27.74
CA ILE A 232 0.50 1.05 -27.17
C ILE A 232 0.64 1.13 -25.65
N PHE A 233 1.63 1.87 -25.15
CA PHE A 233 1.79 2.10 -23.73
C PHE A 233 0.54 2.71 -23.09
N TYR A 234 -0.04 3.74 -23.70
CA TYR A 234 -1.29 4.33 -23.22
C TYR A 234 -2.46 3.33 -23.20
N LYS A 235 -2.65 2.62 -24.31
CA LYS A 235 -3.78 1.70 -24.48
C LYS A 235 -3.67 0.49 -23.55
N ASP A 236 -2.47 -0.08 -23.42
CA ASP A 236 -2.30 -1.40 -22.82
C ASP A 236 -1.68 -1.40 -21.43
N PHE A 237 -0.97 -0.35 -21.06
CA PHE A 237 -0.38 -0.18 -19.74
C PHE A 237 -1.17 0.83 -18.92
N ILE A 238 -1.43 2.03 -19.45
CA ILE A 238 -2.06 3.10 -18.66
C ILE A 238 -3.59 2.97 -18.55
N SER A 239 -4.28 2.49 -19.60
CA SER A 239 -5.76 2.45 -19.62
C SER A 239 -6.38 1.71 -18.43
N PRO A 240 -5.93 0.50 -18.04
CA PRO A 240 -6.47 -0.20 -16.89
C PRO A 240 -6.33 0.60 -15.59
N PHE A 241 -5.14 1.14 -15.30
CA PHE A 241 -4.90 1.95 -14.11
C PHE A 241 -5.73 3.22 -14.11
N ARG A 242 -5.87 3.89 -15.25
CA ARG A 242 -6.72 5.09 -15.36
C ARG A 242 -8.17 4.79 -14.99
N ARG A 243 -8.70 3.64 -15.42
CA ARG A 243 -10.09 3.26 -15.13
C ARG A 243 -10.31 2.92 -13.66
N VAL A 244 -9.35 2.26 -13.02
CA VAL A 244 -9.42 1.85 -11.61
C VAL A 244 -9.07 2.97 -10.63
N LEU A 245 -8.14 3.86 -10.99
CA LEU A 245 -7.65 4.91 -10.09
C LEU A 245 -8.42 6.22 -10.18
N TYR A 246 -9.29 6.39 -11.18
CA TYR A 246 -10.01 7.64 -11.36
C TYR A 246 -10.91 7.95 -10.15
N GLY A 247 -10.62 9.06 -9.46
CA GLY A 247 -11.39 9.51 -8.30
C GLY A 247 -11.24 8.61 -7.07
N THR A 248 -10.25 7.72 -7.03
CA THR A 248 -9.98 6.90 -5.85
C THR A 248 -8.89 7.52 -4.97
N ASP A 249 -8.97 7.20 -3.69
CA ASP A 249 -7.99 7.58 -2.68
C ASP A 249 -7.21 6.33 -2.20
N GLU A 250 -7.08 5.33 -3.07
CA GLU A 250 -6.31 4.12 -2.80
C GLU A 250 -4.80 4.41 -2.86
N VAL A 251 -3.97 3.41 -2.59
CA VAL A 251 -2.51 3.51 -2.73
C VAL A 251 -2.11 3.01 -4.11
N VAL A 252 -1.06 3.57 -4.68
CA VAL A 252 -0.43 3.04 -5.91
C VAL A 252 0.97 2.55 -5.58
N LEU A 253 1.29 1.33 -6.01
CA LEU A 253 2.65 0.79 -5.95
C LEU A 253 3.32 0.89 -7.32
N ILE A 254 4.50 1.53 -7.34
CA ILE A 254 5.27 1.80 -8.55
C ILE A 254 6.24 0.66 -8.85
N SER A 255 6.20 0.17 -10.10
CA SER A 255 7.09 -0.84 -10.64
C SER A 255 8.54 -0.34 -10.80
N HIS A 256 9.48 -1.28 -10.77
CA HIS A 256 10.89 -1.06 -11.12
C HIS A 256 11.18 -1.21 -12.62
N ALA A 257 10.17 -1.38 -13.46
CA ALA A 257 10.33 -1.46 -14.91
C ALA A 257 10.82 -0.12 -15.49
N GLU A 258 11.71 -0.19 -16.47
CA GLU A 258 12.07 0.96 -17.32
C GLU A 258 11.03 1.10 -18.44
N VAL A 259 10.70 2.33 -18.84
CA VAL A 259 9.88 2.59 -20.04
C VAL A 259 10.71 3.40 -21.01
N SER A 260 11.15 2.76 -22.10
CA SER A 260 12.25 3.25 -22.95
C SER A 260 12.08 4.69 -23.44
N PHE A 261 10.86 5.09 -23.81
CA PHE A 261 10.59 6.43 -24.34
C PHE A 261 10.38 7.51 -23.25
N ILE A 262 10.16 7.09 -21.99
CA ILE A 262 9.99 8.00 -20.87
C ILE A 262 11.36 8.40 -20.32
N ASP A 263 12.16 7.42 -19.92
CA ASP A 263 13.43 7.60 -19.21
C ASP A 263 14.28 6.32 -19.24
N LYS A 264 15.61 6.46 -19.15
CA LYS A 264 16.56 5.31 -19.12
C LYS A 264 16.85 4.84 -17.69
N LYS A 265 15.81 4.77 -16.87
CA LYS A 265 15.87 4.32 -15.48
C LYS A 265 14.53 3.69 -15.08
N PRO A 266 14.50 2.85 -14.03
CA PRO A 266 13.28 2.36 -13.42
C PRO A 266 12.24 3.46 -13.21
N PHE A 267 10.96 3.16 -13.45
CA PHE A 267 9.86 4.11 -13.38
C PHE A 267 9.75 4.73 -11.98
N CYS A 268 10.02 3.96 -10.93
CA CYS A 268 10.10 4.44 -9.54
C CYS A 268 11.14 5.53 -9.30
N PHE A 269 12.12 5.72 -10.20
CA PHE A 269 13.12 6.80 -10.18
C PHE A 269 12.85 7.91 -11.20
N SER A 270 11.79 7.79 -12.00
CA SER A 270 11.46 8.76 -13.05
C SER A 270 10.44 9.79 -12.57
N LYS A 271 10.94 10.95 -12.12
CA LYS A 271 10.11 12.12 -11.83
C LYS A 271 9.21 12.48 -13.01
N LYS A 272 9.75 12.41 -14.24
CA LYS A 272 9.01 12.66 -15.47
C LYS A 272 7.85 11.69 -15.64
N GLY A 273 8.06 10.39 -15.40
CA GLY A 273 7.02 9.36 -15.48
C GLY A 273 5.93 9.55 -14.43
N ILE A 274 6.31 9.69 -13.16
CA ILE A 274 5.37 9.86 -12.04
C ILE A 274 4.55 11.15 -12.19
N GLU A 275 5.21 12.27 -12.51
CA GLU A 275 4.52 13.56 -12.65
C GLU A 275 3.57 13.59 -13.86
N LYS A 276 4.04 13.14 -15.04
CA LYS A 276 3.23 13.15 -16.26
C LYS A 276 2.03 12.21 -16.12
N PHE A 277 2.28 10.93 -15.88
CA PHE A 277 1.22 9.93 -16.00
C PHE A 277 0.36 9.87 -14.74
N LEU A 278 0.97 9.82 -13.55
CA LEU A 278 0.21 9.58 -12.33
C LEU A 278 -0.40 10.87 -11.75
N ARG A 279 0.42 11.92 -11.57
CA ARG A 279 -0.05 13.18 -10.96
C ARG A 279 -0.84 14.05 -11.95
N THR A 280 -0.40 14.20 -13.20
CA THR A 280 -1.05 15.11 -14.17
C THR A 280 -2.19 14.44 -14.94
N GLU A 281 -1.93 13.34 -15.64
CA GLU A 281 -2.91 12.71 -16.53
C GLU A 281 -4.00 11.96 -15.76
N LEU A 282 -3.60 11.11 -14.82
CA LEU A 282 -4.54 10.34 -13.98
C LEU A 282 -5.11 11.18 -12.82
N LYS A 283 -4.52 12.35 -12.53
CA LYS A 283 -4.89 13.22 -11.41
C LYS A 283 -4.90 12.49 -10.06
N PHE A 284 -4.02 11.50 -9.90
CA PHE A 284 -3.95 10.70 -8.69
C PHE A 284 -3.31 11.51 -7.55
N SER A 285 -4.10 11.76 -6.50
CA SER A 285 -3.67 12.48 -5.30
C SER A 285 -3.44 11.58 -4.08
N GLY A 286 -3.55 10.26 -4.25
CA GLY A 286 -3.31 9.29 -3.19
C GLY A 286 -1.83 9.09 -2.88
N LEU A 287 -1.58 8.16 -1.95
CA LEU A 287 -0.25 7.76 -1.51
C LEU A 287 0.45 6.94 -2.61
N ILE A 288 1.68 7.32 -2.95
CA ILE A 288 2.53 6.56 -3.88
C ILE A 288 3.57 5.79 -3.08
N ILE A 289 3.65 4.49 -3.27
CA ILE A 289 4.68 3.63 -2.67
C ILE A 289 5.50 2.92 -3.72
N THR A 290 6.71 2.48 -3.37
CA THR A 290 7.55 1.67 -4.26
C THR A 290 7.29 0.19 -4.08
N ASP A 291 7.62 -0.62 -5.09
CA ASP A 291 7.98 -2.02 -4.86
C ASP A 291 9.29 -2.12 -4.05
N ASP A 292 9.66 -3.32 -3.62
CA ASP A 292 10.77 -3.53 -2.69
C ASP A 292 12.14 -3.11 -3.28
N MET A 293 12.84 -2.20 -2.60
CA MET A 293 14.17 -1.74 -2.98
C MET A 293 15.25 -2.82 -2.90
N ALA A 294 14.97 -3.93 -2.21
CA ALA A 294 15.88 -5.08 -2.14
C ALA A 294 15.96 -5.89 -3.45
N MET A 295 15.03 -5.64 -4.39
CA MET A 295 14.92 -6.41 -5.64
C MET A 295 16.16 -6.32 -6.51
N LYS A 296 16.52 -7.45 -7.15
CA LYS A 296 17.73 -7.57 -7.97
C LYS A 296 17.76 -6.60 -9.14
N ALA A 297 16.61 -6.25 -9.73
CA ALA A 297 16.50 -5.29 -10.82
C ALA A 297 17.10 -3.91 -10.50
N LEU A 298 17.20 -3.56 -9.22
CA LEU A 298 17.75 -2.27 -8.76
C LEU A 298 19.20 -2.34 -8.30
N LYS A 299 19.79 -3.54 -8.22
CA LYS A 299 21.20 -3.76 -7.85
C LYS A 299 22.11 -3.64 -9.06
N THR A 300 21.94 -2.57 -9.84
CA THR A 300 22.73 -2.26 -11.04
C THR A 300 23.60 -1.03 -10.81
N ASP A 301 24.69 -0.93 -11.58
CA ASP A 301 25.47 0.30 -11.74
C ASP A 301 26.18 0.79 -10.45
N GLY A 302 26.43 -0.10 -9.49
CA GLY A 302 27.17 0.21 -8.26
C GLY A 302 26.42 1.06 -7.23
N ARG A 303 25.13 1.34 -7.45
CA ARG A 303 24.29 2.09 -6.50
C ARG A 303 24.01 1.28 -5.23
N THR A 304 24.02 1.97 -4.10
CA THR A 304 23.59 1.40 -2.82
C THR A 304 22.06 1.43 -2.69
N THR A 305 21.53 0.66 -1.75
CA THR A 305 20.10 0.72 -1.38
C THR A 305 19.68 2.13 -0.96
N ALA A 306 20.55 2.85 -0.24
CA ALA A 306 20.31 4.24 0.14
C ALA A 306 20.19 5.16 -1.09
N ASP A 307 21.07 5.03 -2.09
CA ASP A 307 20.98 5.81 -3.33
C ASP A 307 19.64 5.59 -4.03
N ASN A 308 19.19 4.35 -4.11
CA ASN A 308 17.90 4.00 -4.72
C ASN A 308 16.71 4.58 -3.96
N VAL A 309 16.75 4.56 -2.62
CA VAL A 309 15.71 5.17 -1.77
C VAL A 309 15.64 6.68 -2.01
N LEU A 310 16.78 7.38 -2.05
CA LEU A 310 16.82 8.82 -2.31
C LEU A 310 16.26 9.16 -3.70
N LEU A 311 16.64 8.40 -4.73
CA LEU A 311 16.13 8.59 -6.10
C LEU A 311 14.62 8.39 -6.20
N ALA A 312 14.05 7.42 -5.48
CA ALA A 312 12.61 7.19 -5.50
C ALA A 312 11.83 8.31 -4.81
N LEU A 313 12.33 8.81 -3.67
CA LEU A 313 11.74 9.94 -2.96
C LEU A 313 11.79 11.22 -3.81
N ASP A 314 12.95 11.50 -4.43
CA ASP A 314 13.15 12.61 -5.38
C ASP A 314 12.20 12.54 -6.59
N ALA A 315 11.90 11.32 -7.05
CA ALA A 315 11.02 11.08 -8.18
C ALA A 315 9.54 11.33 -7.89
N GLY A 316 9.13 11.39 -6.62
CA GLY A 316 7.73 11.61 -6.25
C GLY A 316 7.05 10.42 -5.57
N CYS A 317 7.78 9.35 -5.22
CA CYS A 317 7.26 8.30 -4.34
C CYS A 317 7.17 8.83 -2.90
N ASP A 318 6.07 8.58 -2.20
CA ASP A 318 5.82 9.08 -0.84
C ASP A 318 6.36 8.13 0.23
N MET A 319 6.35 6.82 -0.03
CA MET A 319 6.89 5.81 0.88
C MET A 319 7.70 4.77 0.12
N VAL A 320 8.88 4.42 0.64
CA VAL A 320 9.78 3.46 0.01
C VAL A 320 9.80 2.15 0.79
N MET A 321 9.51 1.05 0.11
CA MET A 321 9.59 -0.29 0.68
C MET A 321 11.03 -0.80 0.63
N CYS A 322 11.52 -1.32 1.76
CA CYS A 322 12.82 -1.97 1.84
C CYS A 322 12.76 -3.17 2.78
N SER A 323 12.98 -4.36 2.22
CA SER A 323 13.05 -5.58 3.04
C SER A 323 14.45 -5.88 3.61
N GLU A 324 15.49 -5.15 3.18
CA GLU A 324 16.84 -5.28 3.75
C GLU A 324 16.90 -4.66 5.16
N PRO A 325 17.70 -5.22 6.08
CA PRO A 325 17.85 -4.71 7.45
C PRO A 325 18.75 -3.46 7.50
N LYS A 326 18.34 -2.37 6.83
CA LYS A 326 19.11 -1.12 6.64
C LYS A 326 18.47 0.13 7.23
N PHE A 327 17.47 0.01 8.10
CA PHE A 327 16.66 1.14 8.57
C PHE A 327 17.49 2.34 9.04
N LYS A 328 18.48 2.14 9.91
CA LYS A 328 19.34 3.22 10.42
C LYS A 328 20.14 3.92 9.31
N GLU A 329 20.76 3.15 8.42
CA GLU A 329 21.50 3.67 7.24
C GLU A 329 20.58 4.53 6.36
N LEU A 330 19.34 4.08 6.13
CA LEU A 330 18.37 4.81 5.32
C LEU A 330 17.91 6.10 5.99
N VAL A 331 17.58 6.07 7.30
CA VAL A 331 17.21 7.26 8.06
C VAL A 331 18.34 8.29 8.03
N GLU A 332 19.59 7.87 8.22
CA GLU A 332 20.77 8.75 8.16
C GLU A 332 20.96 9.37 6.77
N ALA A 333 20.84 8.57 5.70
CA ALA A 333 21.00 9.05 4.32
C ALA A 333 19.93 10.08 3.93
N ILE A 334 18.66 9.79 4.21
CA ILE A 334 17.54 10.70 3.92
C ILE A 334 17.69 11.98 4.76
N SER A 335 18.01 11.85 6.04
CA SER A 335 18.20 12.99 6.95
C SER A 335 19.34 13.89 6.50
N LYS A 336 20.46 13.31 6.06
CA LYS A 336 21.59 14.07 5.53
C LYS A 336 21.21 14.86 4.28
N LYS A 337 20.47 14.27 3.34
CA LYS A 337 20.02 14.97 2.13
C LYS A 337 19.05 16.11 2.49
N MET A 338 18.08 15.87 3.37
CA MET A 338 17.15 16.92 3.83
C MET A 338 17.85 18.13 4.48
N LYS A 339 18.91 17.90 5.26
CA LYS A 339 19.70 18.97 5.89
C LYS A 339 20.45 19.82 4.87
N ASN A 340 20.84 19.24 3.74
CA ASN A 340 21.66 19.90 2.72
C ASN A 340 20.83 20.48 1.56
N GLU A 341 19.62 19.97 1.32
CA GLU A 341 18.79 20.29 0.17
C GLU A 341 17.36 20.65 0.61
N SER A 342 17.03 21.95 0.58
CA SER A 342 15.73 22.48 1.01
C SER A 342 14.56 22.00 0.15
N ASP A 343 14.77 21.82 -1.15
CA ASP A 343 13.76 21.25 -2.05
C ASP A 343 13.48 19.78 -1.71
N PHE A 344 14.50 19.01 -1.30
CA PHE A 344 14.30 17.63 -0.86
C PHE A 344 13.54 17.57 0.47
N LEU A 345 13.87 18.44 1.43
CA LEU A 345 13.10 18.56 2.67
C LEU A 345 11.62 18.83 2.38
N LYS A 346 11.32 19.79 1.49
CA LYS A 346 9.92 20.07 1.08
C LYS A 346 9.26 18.84 0.44
N ARG A 347 9.99 18.12 -0.41
CA ARG A 347 9.49 16.88 -1.02
C ARG A 347 9.15 15.82 0.03
N ILE A 348 9.97 15.67 1.07
CA ILE A 348 9.69 14.76 2.18
C ILE A 348 8.51 15.24 3.03
N ASP A 349 8.37 16.54 3.27
CA ASP A 349 7.20 17.09 3.96
C ASP A 349 5.89 16.76 3.19
N ASP A 350 5.89 16.89 1.87
CA ASP A 350 4.75 16.51 1.02
C ASP A 350 4.45 15.00 1.11
N ALA A 351 5.50 14.16 1.17
CA ALA A 351 5.36 12.72 1.33
C ALA A 351 4.75 12.36 2.69
N VAL A 352 5.30 12.91 3.78
CA VAL A 352 4.79 12.71 5.15
C VAL A 352 3.35 13.22 5.26
N PHE A 353 3.00 14.32 4.60
CA PHE A 353 1.62 14.82 4.54
C PHE A 353 0.66 13.77 3.96
N ASN A 354 1.00 13.17 2.82
CA ASN A 354 0.18 12.12 2.21
C ASN A 354 0.06 10.88 3.12
N ILE A 355 1.13 10.51 3.82
CA ILE A 355 1.16 9.40 4.78
C ILE A 355 0.23 9.69 5.96
N LEU A 356 0.35 10.85 6.61
CA LEU A 356 -0.47 11.23 7.77
C LEU A 356 -1.96 11.36 7.39
N LYS A 357 -2.26 11.99 6.25
CA LYS A 357 -3.62 12.07 5.70
C LYS A 357 -4.23 10.68 5.50
N THR A 358 -3.43 9.73 4.98
CA THR A 358 -3.86 8.34 4.81
C THR A 358 -4.07 7.63 6.16
N LYS A 359 -3.21 7.88 7.16
CA LYS A 359 -3.37 7.33 8.53
C LYS A 359 -4.63 7.86 9.23
N ILE A 360 -4.98 9.13 9.04
CA ILE A 360 -6.24 9.73 9.55
C ILE A 360 -7.43 9.04 8.90
N LYS A 361 -7.44 8.94 7.57
CA LYS A 361 -8.51 8.27 6.81
C LYS A 361 -8.74 6.83 7.28
N MET A 362 -7.66 6.11 7.59
CA MET A 362 -7.71 4.73 8.09
C MET A 362 -8.04 4.61 9.58
N GLY A 363 -8.23 5.73 10.30
CA GLY A 363 -8.52 5.73 11.73
C GLY A 363 -7.38 5.19 12.58
N ILE A 364 -6.14 5.29 12.11
CA ILE A 364 -4.93 4.90 12.87
C ILE A 364 -4.54 6.02 13.84
N ILE A 365 -4.69 7.26 13.38
CA ILE A 365 -4.59 8.49 14.17
C ILE A 365 -5.85 9.32 13.96
N ASP A 366 -6.17 10.18 14.92
CA ASP A 366 -7.27 11.15 14.78
C ASP A 366 -6.80 12.45 14.08
N GLU A 367 -7.73 13.38 13.86
CA GLU A 367 -7.46 14.70 13.25
C GLU A 367 -6.54 15.58 14.13
N SER A 368 -6.36 15.23 15.41
CA SER A 368 -5.37 15.84 16.31
C SER A 368 -4.01 15.11 16.28
N LEU A 369 -3.84 14.17 15.35
CA LEU A 369 -2.64 13.37 15.11
C LEU A 369 -2.25 12.47 16.29
N LYS A 370 -3.24 12.11 17.12
CA LYS A 370 -3.05 11.17 18.24
C LYS A 370 -3.41 9.75 17.83
N PRO A 371 -2.66 8.73 18.30
CA PRO A 371 -3.00 7.33 18.09
C PRO A 371 -4.42 6.99 18.54
N ILE A 372 -5.16 6.28 17.69
CA ILE A 372 -6.46 5.71 18.06
C ILE A 372 -6.24 4.29 18.61
N GLU A 373 -6.48 4.09 19.90
CA GLU A 373 -6.35 2.79 20.58
C GLU A 373 -7.69 2.03 20.63
N LYS A 374 -8.27 1.74 19.47
CA LYS A 374 -9.54 0.98 19.38
C LYS A 374 -9.36 -0.49 18.99
N TYR A 375 -8.20 -0.87 18.48
CA TYR A 375 -8.00 -2.19 17.90
C TYR A 375 -7.81 -3.27 18.99
N LYS A 376 -8.75 -4.22 19.02
CA LYS A 376 -8.68 -5.45 19.81
C LYS A 376 -9.11 -6.62 18.94
N PHE A 377 -8.27 -7.65 18.85
CA PHE A 377 -8.63 -8.88 18.15
C PHE A 377 -9.96 -9.43 18.68
N ASN A 378 -10.90 -9.71 17.77
CA ASN A 378 -12.19 -10.30 18.10
C ASN A 378 -12.33 -11.64 17.36
N LYS A 379 -12.18 -12.72 18.13
CA LYS A 379 -12.24 -14.10 17.66
C LYS A 379 -13.56 -14.41 16.96
N GLU A 380 -14.68 -14.06 17.57
CA GLU A 380 -16.02 -14.36 17.05
C GLU A 380 -16.26 -13.68 15.70
N LYS A 381 -15.91 -12.39 15.58
CA LYS A 381 -16.01 -11.65 14.32
C LYS A 381 -15.11 -12.27 13.25
N PHE A 382 -13.89 -12.67 13.59
CA PHE A 382 -12.96 -13.29 12.64
C PHE A 382 -13.56 -14.58 12.06
N TYR A 383 -14.01 -15.50 12.90
CA TYR A 383 -14.58 -16.78 12.44
C TYR A 383 -15.95 -16.61 11.77
N LYS A 384 -16.73 -15.59 12.14
CA LYS A 384 -17.97 -15.24 11.43
C LYS A 384 -17.69 -14.77 9.99
N ALA A 385 -16.73 -13.85 9.82
CA ALA A 385 -16.31 -13.38 8.50
C ALA A 385 -15.72 -14.54 7.66
N LYS A 386 -14.88 -15.37 8.27
CA LYS A 386 -14.35 -16.59 7.65
C LYS A 386 -15.45 -17.50 7.11
N LYS A 387 -16.45 -17.82 7.94
CA LYS A 387 -17.58 -18.66 7.53
C LYS A 387 -18.40 -18.03 6.40
N ALA A 388 -18.64 -16.72 6.46
CA ALA A 388 -19.37 -16.02 5.41
C ALA A 388 -18.65 -16.08 4.05
N ALA A 389 -17.32 -15.91 4.03
CA ALA A 389 -16.50 -16.10 2.83
C ALA A 389 -16.56 -17.55 2.32
N GLU A 390 -16.46 -18.54 3.20
CA GLU A 390 -16.57 -19.96 2.83
C GLU A 390 -17.95 -20.32 2.24
N ASP A 391 -19.03 -19.75 2.77
CA ASP A 391 -20.38 -20.00 2.29
C ASP A 391 -20.63 -19.38 0.90
N ILE A 392 -19.96 -18.27 0.56
CA ILE A 392 -19.98 -17.70 -0.80
C ILE A 392 -19.32 -18.67 -1.79
N LEU A 393 -18.16 -19.20 -1.44
CA LEU A 393 -17.40 -20.14 -2.29
C LEU A 393 -18.10 -21.50 -2.46
N LYS A 394 -18.92 -21.93 -1.48
CA LYS A 394 -19.71 -23.17 -1.63
C LYS A 394 -20.83 -22.98 -2.65
N LYS A 395 -21.54 -21.85 -2.59
CA LYS A 395 -22.66 -21.56 -3.51
C LYS A 395 -22.22 -21.45 -4.96
N SER A 396 -20.99 -21.02 -5.23
CA SER A 396 -20.46 -20.97 -6.60
C SER A 396 -20.13 -22.33 -7.18
N ASN A 397 -19.92 -23.35 -6.34
CA ASN A 397 -19.59 -24.71 -6.75
C ASN A 397 -20.83 -25.61 -6.93
N GLU A 398 -22.04 -25.10 -6.67
CA GLU A 398 -23.28 -25.82 -6.96
C GLU A 398 -23.58 -25.74 -8.47
N PRO A 399 -23.91 -26.86 -9.14
CA PRO A 399 -24.26 -26.84 -10.56
C PRO A 399 -25.48 -25.94 -10.78
N LYS A 400 -25.36 -24.99 -11.72
CA LYS A 400 -26.44 -24.08 -12.12
C LYS A 400 -27.58 -24.78 -12.84
#